data_AF-A0A8B7K3G3-F1
#
_entry.id   AF-A0A8B7K3G3-F1
#
_cell.length_a   1.000
_cell.length_b   1.000
_cell.length_c   1.000
_cell.angle_alpha   90.00
_cell.angle_beta   90.00
_cell.angle_gamma   90.00
#
_symmetry.space_group_name_H-M   'P 1'
#
loop_
_entity.id
_entity.type
_entity.pdbx_description
1 polymer ?
#
loop_
_entity_poly.entity_id
_entity_poly.type
_entity_poly.pdbx_seq_one_letter_code
_entity_poly.pdbx_strand_id
1 'polypeptide(L)'
;MLGGAWFTQSFGDPAAVAPSLLLRRAQDAVRAHLGLEAAPSHSIVKVHKACIPQYTLGHWRRTESIGRYLTEQGLPLSLVGASYAGVSVNDCIASAKAAVSRLLGQPC
;
A
#
# COMPACT_ATOMS: atom_id res chain seq x y z
N MET A 1 8.07 -9.60 -4.48
CA MET A 1 8.28 -8.27 -3.87
C MET A 1 9.20 -8.43 -2.67
N LEU A 2 10.14 -7.50 -2.45
CA LEU A 2 10.97 -7.47 -1.25
C LEU A 2 10.42 -6.39 -0.32
N GLY A 3 10.09 -6.72 0.92
CA GLY A 3 9.67 -5.72 1.92
C GLY A 3 8.42 -6.06 2.72
N GLY A 4 7.60 -5.04 2.98
CA GLY A 4 6.49 -5.10 3.92
C GLY A 4 6.92 -4.75 5.34
N ALA A 5 6.15 -5.20 6.34
CA ALA A 5 6.39 -4.90 7.76
C ALA A 5 7.79 -5.33 8.26
N TRP A 6 8.46 -6.23 7.53
CA TRP A 6 9.75 -6.82 7.88
C TRP A 6 10.94 -6.17 7.15
N PHE A 7 10.71 -5.13 6.34
CA PHE A 7 11.76 -4.51 5.53
C PHE A 7 12.92 -4.03 6.41
N THR A 8 12.62 -3.25 7.46
CA THR A 8 13.66 -2.66 8.33
C THR A 8 14.49 -3.72 9.03
N GLN A 9 13.85 -4.79 9.49
CA GLN A 9 14.54 -5.92 10.12
C GLN A 9 15.46 -6.66 9.13
N SER A 10 15.06 -6.74 7.86
CA SER A 10 15.76 -7.53 6.84
C SER A 10 16.86 -6.75 6.12
N PHE A 11 16.66 -5.43 5.93
CA PHE A 11 17.48 -4.61 5.03
C PHE A 11 17.92 -3.27 5.65
N GLY A 12 17.50 -2.94 6.88
CA GLY A 12 17.78 -1.66 7.52
C GLY A 12 16.89 -0.53 7.02
N ASP A 13 17.35 0.72 7.16
CA ASP A 13 16.57 1.90 6.80
C ASP A 13 16.19 1.91 5.30
N PRO A 14 14.88 1.93 4.95
CA PRO A 14 14.39 2.04 3.58
C PRO A 14 14.89 3.29 2.83
N ALA A 15 15.33 4.33 3.53
CA ALA A 15 15.90 5.52 2.93
C ALA A 15 17.39 5.40 2.60
N ALA A 16 18.12 4.52 3.29
CA ALA A 16 19.58 4.41 3.19
C ALA A 16 20.06 3.09 2.56
N VAL A 17 19.18 2.11 2.41
CA VAL A 17 19.51 0.79 1.83
C VAL A 17 20.10 0.91 0.42
N ALA A 18 21.23 0.24 0.19
CA ALA A 18 21.88 0.22 -1.11
C ALA A 18 21.03 -0.55 -2.15
N PRO A 19 20.73 0.02 -3.33
CA PRO A 19 19.96 -0.68 -4.37
C PRO A 19 20.61 -2.00 -4.83
N SER A 20 21.94 -2.08 -4.81
CA SER A 20 22.70 -3.29 -5.17
C SER A 20 22.43 -4.46 -4.22
N LEU A 21 22.22 -4.20 -2.92
CA LEU A 21 21.84 -5.23 -1.96
C LEU A 21 20.47 -5.82 -2.31
N LEU A 22 19.49 -4.97 -2.61
CA LEU A 22 18.14 -5.41 -2.97
C LEU A 22 18.13 -6.15 -4.31
N LEU A 23 18.90 -5.68 -5.30
CA LEU A 23 19.06 -6.36 -6.58
C LEU A 23 19.64 -7.77 -6.38
N ARG A 24 20.72 -7.88 -5.60
CA ARG A 24 21.35 -9.17 -5.30
C ARG A 24 20.35 -10.13 -4.63
N ARG A 25 19.59 -9.64 -3.65
CA ARG A 25 18.56 -10.45 -2.98
C ARG A 25 17.46 -10.93 -3.94
N ALA A 26 17.05 -10.08 -4.89
CA ALA A 26 16.10 -10.48 -5.93
C ALA A 26 16.70 -11.53 -6.89
N GLN A 27 17.96 -11.36 -7.31
CA GLN A 27 18.67 -12.31 -8.16
C GLN A 27 18.84 -13.67 -7.47
N ASP A 28 19.23 -13.67 -6.19
CA ASP A 28 19.37 -14.90 -5.40
C ASP A 28 18.02 -15.65 -5.30
N ALA A 29 16.92 -14.92 -5.10
CA ALA A 29 15.58 -15.50 -5.09
C ALA A 29 15.17 -16.07 -6.46
N VAL A 30 15.45 -15.35 -7.55
CA VAL A 30 15.20 -15.82 -8.93
C VAL A 30 16.00 -17.09 -9.22
N ARG A 31 17.28 -17.13 -8.86
CA ARG A 31 18.12 -18.32 -8.99
C ARG A 31 17.54 -19.50 -8.21
N ALA A 32 17.25 -19.30 -6.92
CA ALA A 32 16.77 -20.36 -6.04
C ALA A 32 15.40 -20.90 -6.43
N HIS A 33 14.50 -20.05 -6.91
CA HIS A 33 13.12 -20.45 -7.22
C HIS A 33 12.89 -20.84 -8.67
N LEU A 34 13.66 -20.29 -9.61
CA LEU A 34 13.44 -20.48 -11.06
C LEU A 34 14.64 -21.15 -11.76
N GLY A 35 15.77 -21.37 -11.09
CA GLY A 35 16.97 -21.98 -11.67
C GLY A 35 17.67 -21.11 -12.74
N LEU A 36 17.34 -19.82 -12.81
CA LEU A 36 17.92 -18.90 -13.78
C LEU A 36 19.24 -18.34 -13.25
N GLU A 37 20.35 -18.85 -13.78
CA GLU A 37 21.70 -18.48 -13.37
C GLU A 37 22.25 -17.23 -14.08
N ALA A 38 21.72 -16.93 -15.27
CA ALA A 38 22.19 -15.81 -16.07
C ALA A 38 21.85 -14.47 -15.40
N ALA A 39 22.78 -13.51 -15.49
CA ALA A 39 22.53 -12.15 -15.04
C ALA A 39 21.44 -11.47 -15.90
N PRO A 40 20.56 -10.64 -15.30
CA PRO A 40 19.55 -9.92 -16.06
C PRO A 40 20.22 -8.90 -16.99
N SER A 41 19.74 -8.81 -18.23
CA SER A 41 20.18 -7.79 -19.20
C SER A 41 19.77 -6.36 -18.80
N HIS A 42 18.73 -6.25 -17.97
CA HIS A 42 18.24 -4.99 -17.45
C HIS A 42 17.59 -5.18 -16.07
N SER A 43 17.76 -4.20 -15.17
CA SER A 43 17.19 -4.24 -13.83
C SER A 43 16.75 -2.86 -13.37
N ILE A 44 15.56 -2.78 -12.75
CA ILE A 44 15.04 -1.57 -12.10
C ILE A 44 14.80 -1.89 -10.63
N VAL A 45 15.41 -1.11 -9.74
CA VAL A 45 15.23 -1.25 -8.29
C VAL A 45 14.61 0.03 -7.75
N LYS A 46 13.46 -0.10 -7.09
CA LYS A 46 12.77 1.01 -6.43
C LYS A 46 12.28 0.57 -5.05
N VAL A 47 12.53 1.40 -4.05
CA VAL A 47 11.99 1.22 -2.69
C VAL A 47 10.79 2.13 -2.53
N HIS A 48 9.61 1.53 -2.37
CA HIS A 48 8.37 2.27 -2.15
C HIS A 48 8.09 2.36 -0.64
N LYS A 49 8.38 3.52 -0.04
CA LYS A 49 8.22 3.77 1.39
C LYS A 49 6.73 3.93 1.74
N ALA A 50 6.30 3.31 2.84
CA ALA A 50 4.93 3.41 3.38
C ALA A 50 3.81 3.26 2.31
N CYS A 51 4.02 2.40 1.32
CA CYS A 51 3.19 2.36 0.11
C CYS A 51 1.99 1.40 0.19
N ILE A 52 2.00 0.45 1.12
CA ILE A 52 0.91 -0.51 1.32
C ILE A 52 0.43 -0.39 2.78
N PRO A 53 -0.74 0.25 3.00
CA PRO A 53 -1.33 0.34 4.33
C PRO A 53 -1.51 -1.04 4.98
N GLN A 54 -1.22 -1.13 6.28
CA GLN A 54 -1.39 -2.36 7.05
C GLN A 54 -2.64 -2.24 7.92
N TYR A 55 -3.67 -3.00 7.59
CA TYR A 55 -4.93 -3.02 8.35
C TYR A 55 -4.77 -3.92 9.58
N THR A 56 -4.23 -3.35 10.65
CA THR A 56 -4.08 -4.07 11.92
C THR A 56 -5.42 -4.28 12.61
N LEU A 57 -5.44 -5.12 13.66
CA LEU A 57 -6.63 -5.36 14.47
C LEU A 57 -7.31 -4.04 14.88
N GLY A 58 -8.64 -4.01 14.74
CA GLY A 58 -9.46 -2.83 15.01
C GLY A 58 -9.49 -1.78 13.89
N HIS A 59 -8.95 -2.05 12.70
CA HIS A 59 -9.02 -1.13 11.54
C HIS A 59 -10.44 -0.68 11.20
N TRP A 60 -11.38 -1.62 11.18
CA TRP A 60 -12.80 -1.33 10.93
C TRP A 60 -13.38 -0.34 11.95
N ARG A 61 -13.03 -0.49 13.24
CA ARG A 61 -13.50 0.40 14.31
C ARG A 61 -12.88 1.79 14.20
N ARG A 62 -11.59 1.87 13.82
CA ARG A 62 -10.92 3.16 13.57
C ARG A 62 -11.58 3.91 12.42
N THR A 63 -11.82 3.23 11.30
CA THR A 63 -12.44 3.84 10.12
C THR A 63 -13.89 4.26 10.37
N GLU A 64 -14.68 3.44 11.07
CA GLU A 64 -16.04 3.79 11.51
C GLU A 64 -16.03 4.99 12.46
N SER A 65 -15.14 5.01 13.45
CA SER A 65 -15.05 6.13 14.40
C SER A 65 -14.68 7.44 13.71
N ILE A 66 -13.82 7.40 12.69
CA ILE A 66 -13.50 8.58 11.89
C ILE A 66 -14.74 9.05 11.12
N GLY A 67 -15.44 8.14 10.43
CA GLY A 67 -16.66 8.47 9.68
C GLY A 67 -17.76 9.06 10.55
N ARG A 68 -17.96 8.51 11.75
CA ARG A 68 -18.90 9.03 12.74
C ARG A 68 -18.51 10.44 13.18
N TYR A 69 -17.23 10.67 13.51
CA TYR A 69 -16.74 12.00 13.90
C TYR A 69 -16.99 13.05 12.80
N LEU A 70 -16.68 12.74 11.53
CA LEU A 70 -16.93 13.66 10.42
C LEU A 70 -18.42 14.05 10.32
N THR A 71 -19.31 13.08 10.54
CA THR A 71 -20.76 13.28 10.49
C THR A 71 -21.27 14.11 11.67
N GLU A 72 -20.88 13.74 12.89
CA GLU A 72 -21.29 14.43 14.13
C GLU A 72 -20.81 15.88 14.15
N GLN A 73 -19.63 16.17 13.59
CA GLN A 73 -19.07 17.51 13.52
C GLN A 73 -19.52 18.28 12.26
N GLY A 74 -20.33 17.68 11.38
CA GLY A 74 -20.81 18.32 10.16
C GLY A 74 -19.67 18.76 9.22
N LEU A 75 -18.56 18.03 9.18
CA LEU A 75 -17.38 18.44 8.41
C LEU A 75 -17.60 18.17 6.91
N PRO A 76 -17.35 19.15 6.02
CA PRO A 76 -17.44 18.96 4.57
C PRO A 76 -16.20 18.23 4.03
N LEU A 77 -15.95 17.02 4.54
CA LEU A 77 -14.77 16.20 4.24
C LEU A 77 -15.17 14.76 3.91
N SER A 78 -14.61 14.22 2.83
CA SER A 78 -14.78 12.81 2.43
C SER A 78 -13.43 12.11 2.41
N LEU A 79 -13.39 10.87 2.91
CA LEU A 79 -12.17 10.05 2.98
C LEU A 79 -12.25 8.89 1.98
N VAL A 80 -11.23 8.76 1.15
CA VAL A 80 -11.15 7.78 0.05
C VAL A 80 -9.74 7.23 -0.10
N GLY A 81 -9.60 6.10 -0.80
CA GLY A 81 -8.31 5.49 -1.13
C GLY A 81 -7.86 4.40 -0.16
N ALA A 82 -6.62 3.93 -0.39
CA ALA A 82 -6.09 2.67 0.14
C ALA A 82 -5.99 2.61 1.67
N SER A 83 -6.11 3.74 2.37
CA SER A 83 -6.03 3.80 3.84
C SER A 83 -7.33 3.41 4.54
N TYR A 84 -8.46 3.31 3.83
CA TYR A 84 -9.78 3.21 4.46
C TYR A 84 -10.48 1.87 4.17
N ALA A 85 -10.94 1.67 2.94
CA ALA A 85 -11.93 0.64 2.60
C ALA A 85 -11.43 -0.40 1.59
N GLY A 86 -10.13 -0.72 1.63
CA GLY A 86 -9.49 -1.70 0.75
C GLY A 86 -8.22 -1.15 0.10
N VAL A 87 -7.21 -2.00 -0.03
CA VAL A 87 -5.88 -1.62 -0.53
C VAL A 87 -5.74 -1.77 -2.04
N SER A 88 -6.68 -2.44 -2.71
CA SER A 88 -6.57 -2.68 -4.14
C SER A 88 -6.89 -1.42 -4.95
N VAL A 89 -6.43 -1.39 -6.20
CA VAL A 89 -6.80 -0.33 -7.15
C VAL A 89 -8.31 -0.26 -7.33
N ASN A 90 -8.98 -1.41 -7.42
CA ASN A 90 -10.42 -1.50 -7.57
C ASN A 90 -11.16 -0.89 -6.36
N ASP A 91 -10.70 -1.18 -5.13
CA ASP A 91 -11.30 -0.61 -3.92
C ASP A 91 -11.10 0.91 -3.86
N CYS A 92 -9.92 1.40 -4.27
CA CYS A 92 -9.65 2.83 -4.35
C CYS A 92 -10.59 3.53 -5.35
N ILE A 93 -10.81 2.93 -6.54
CA ILE A 93 -11.74 3.44 -7.55
C ILE A 93 -13.18 3.40 -7.03
N ALA A 94 -13.60 2.27 -6.48
CA ALA A 94 -14.97 2.10 -5.96
C ALA A 94 -15.26 3.07 -4.80
N SER A 95 -14.33 3.23 -3.86
CA SER A 95 -14.47 4.17 -2.74
C SER A 95 -14.54 5.63 -3.21
N ALA A 96 -13.73 6.02 -4.20
CA ALA A 96 -13.79 7.34 -4.81
C ALA A 96 -15.13 7.58 -5.51
N LYS A 97 -15.60 6.64 -6.33
CA LYS A 97 -16.90 6.74 -7.01
C LYS A 97 -18.04 6.90 -6.01
N ALA A 98 -18.08 6.05 -4.96
CA ALA A 98 -19.11 6.13 -3.94
C ALA A 98 -19.09 7.46 -3.17
N ALA A 99 -17.90 8.02 -2.88
CA ALA A 99 -17.80 9.33 -2.23
C ALA A 99 -18.33 10.45 -3.13
N VAL A 100 -17.98 10.46 -4.42
CA VAL A 100 -18.49 11.45 -5.38
C VAL A 100 -20.00 11.33 -5.54
N SER A 101 -20.55 10.13 -5.69
CA SER A 101 -22.01 9.92 -5.77
C SER A 101 -22.73 10.48 -4.56
N ARG A 102 -22.21 10.26 -3.34
CA ARG A 102 -22.79 10.86 -2.11
C ARG A 102 -22.73 12.39 -2.11
N LEU A 103 -21.62 12.98 -2.53
CA LEU A 103 -21.47 14.43 -2.62
C LEU A 103 -22.43 15.07 -3.63
N LEU A 104 -22.72 14.36 -4.72
CA LEU A 104 -23.63 14.81 -5.76
C LEU A 104 -25.10 14.43 -5.51
N GLY A 105 -25.41 13.71 -4.43
CA GLY A 105 -26.77 13.21 -4.15
C GLY A 105 -27.27 12.18 -5.17
N GLN A 106 -26.36 11.46 -5.85
CA GLN A 106 -26.70 10.45 -6.85
C GLN A 106 -26.85 9.07 -6.19
N PRO A 107 -27.80 8.22 -6.66
CA PRO A 107 -27.86 6.83 -6.24
C PRO A 107 -26.57 6.10 -6.64
N CYS A 108 -26.04 5.27 -5.73
CA CYS A 108 -24.82 4.51 -5.93
C CYS A 108 -25.05 3.24 -6.76
#